data_AF-A0A446BP90-F1
#
_entry.id   AF-A0A446BP90-F1
#
_cell.length_a   1.000
_cell.length_b   1.000
_cell.length_c   1.000
_cell.angle_alpha   90.00
_cell.angle_beta   90.00
_cell.angle_gamma   90.00
#
_symmetry.space_group_name_H-M   'P 1'
#
loop_
_entity.id
_entity.type
_entity.pdbx_description
1 polymer ?
#
loop_
_entity_poly.entity_id
_entity_poly.type
_entity_poly.pdbx_seq_one_letter_code
_entity_poly.pdbx_strand_id
1 'polypeptide(L)'
;MGHSTSRRPRFHFTANSWINDPCAPGYDPNTKTYHLFYQCNPSGCEWGNMSWGHIVSHDMLRWTQADPSPALLPDQAYDAQGVFTGCWIPPAAESDRTLRVAYSSVRQLPFHWSTPPYPRNAAGLAVALSRDGGRTWTKSPRNPVVAGEPAGVAVTGFRDPFVTELPLIPYDAERKSSGSERGPVLYGLVSGGIQDCGPTVFLYEIRRDDPEEEWRCLGPLVDLPARFQPSPKWSGNYGVNWECANLVALPADSEVRHFLILGAEGDVEKDHVCSYERSVTAAAAPSRTVRAQLWMSGRLVAGGDGGVRFQYEHGGYLDHGLYYAANSFTDPRTGRTIVYGWIPEEDLPPGAATKKGWNGSLAVPREIFLLRIPRVVGALRSALQDISPFELRPEPDGDTNTFTVLTLGVRPVAELAQLREASHHQHSATDIALPESDSITRRGICHTRSTSWELTATVTIGAGCQEVGFHLRHNADLSTFVTVTFSAATETIVVDRHASNTDPAVNKCPDAGPFTLLTTRDAEGRESLEKLRIQILSDGDILEG
;
A
#
# COMPACT_ATOMS: atom_id res chain seq x y z
N MET A 1 16.04 -8.65 37.51
CA MET A 1 16.68 -8.58 36.17
C MET A 1 15.92 -9.52 35.24
N GLY A 2 15.53 -9.04 34.05
CA GLY A 2 14.94 -9.88 32.99
C GLY A 2 13.50 -9.55 32.55
N HIS A 3 13.11 -8.28 32.38
CA HIS A 3 11.93 -7.96 31.55
C HIS A 3 12.32 -8.02 30.06
N SER A 4 12.39 -9.23 29.52
CA SER A 4 12.44 -9.45 28.07
C SER A 4 11.09 -10.03 27.63
N THR A 5 10.02 -9.23 27.72
CA THR A 5 8.81 -9.49 26.95
C THR A 5 9.13 -9.13 25.51
N SER A 6 9.30 -10.13 24.64
CA SER A 6 9.53 -9.91 23.21
C SER A 6 8.44 -8.99 22.65
N ARG A 7 8.83 -7.80 22.17
CA ARG A 7 7.94 -6.86 21.46
C ARG A 7 7.72 -7.24 20.00
N ARG A 8 8.11 -8.46 19.61
CA ARG A 8 7.96 -8.92 18.23
C ARG A 8 6.47 -9.12 17.90
N PRO A 9 5.99 -8.57 16.77
CA PRO A 9 4.65 -8.82 16.28
C PRO A 9 4.33 -10.32 16.19
N ARG A 10 3.07 -10.68 16.41
CA ARG A 10 2.58 -12.06 16.41
C ARG A 10 1.73 -12.41 15.20
N PHE A 11 1.03 -11.44 14.62
CA PHE A 11 0.18 -11.62 13.46
C PHE A 11 0.58 -10.74 12.27
N HIS A 12 1.48 -9.78 12.45
CA HIS A 12 2.25 -9.21 11.35
C HIS A 12 3.48 -10.06 11.05
N PHE A 13 3.80 -10.22 9.77
CA PHE A 13 4.97 -10.97 9.37
C PHE A 13 6.25 -10.15 9.58
N THR A 14 7.28 -10.78 10.17
CA THR A 14 8.63 -10.23 10.35
C THR A 14 9.65 -11.35 10.15
N ALA A 15 10.86 -11.05 9.65
CA ALA A 15 11.95 -12.02 9.53
C ALA A 15 13.14 -11.68 10.44
N ASN A 16 14.07 -12.62 10.65
CA ASN A 16 15.31 -12.40 11.42
C ASN A 16 16.36 -11.64 10.59
N SER A 17 15.91 -10.59 9.89
CA SER A 17 16.69 -9.82 8.94
C SER A 17 16.01 -8.46 8.73
N TRP A 18 16.63 -7.62 7.92
CA TRP A 18 15.93 -6.52 7.26
C TRP A 18 14.91 -7.12 6.31
N ILE A 19 13.68 -6.60 6.33
CA ILE A 19 12.68 -6.82 5.29
C ILE A 19 12.05 -5.50 4.88
N ASN A 20 11.64 -5.44 3.61
CA ASN A 20 10.81 -4.37 3.10
C ASN A 20 9.73 -4.91 2.16
N ASP A 21 9.70 -4.43 0.92
CA ASP A 21 8.61 -4.56 -0.03
C ASP A 21 8.05 -5.99 -0.12
N PRO A 22 6.73 -6.18 0.05
CA PRO A 22 6.09 -7.40 -0.38
C PRO A 22 6.23 -7.58 -1.90
N CYS A 23 6.63 -8.78 -2.29
CA CYS A 23 6.95 -9.13 -3.67
C CYS A 23 6.05 -10.27 -4.14
N ALA A 24 5.60 -10.19 -5.39
CA ALA A 24 4.89 -11.25 -6.10
C ALA A 24 3.84 -12.03 -5.29
N PRO A 25 2.87 -11.35 -4.63
CA PRO A 25 1.74 -12.05 -4.04
C PRO A 25 1.01 -12.84 -5.14
N GLY A 26 0.69 -14.11 -4.86
CA GLY A 26 0.05 -14.97 -5.85
C GLY A 26 -0.60 -16.20 -5.23
N TYR A 27 -1.41 -16.89 -6.02
CA TYR A 27 -2.08 -18.11 -5.62
C TYR A 27 -1.81 -19.24 -6.61
N ASP A 28 -1.34 -20.37 -6.11
CA ASP A 28 -1.21 -21.60 -6.90
C ASP A 28 -2.47 -22.47 -6.74
N PRO A 29 -3.33 -22.56 -7.77
CA PRO A 29 -4.54 -23.38 -7.71
C PRO A 29 -4.26 -24.89 -7.63
N ASN A 30 -3.05 -25.33 -8.00
CA ASN A 30 -2.70 -26.75 -8.00
C ASN A 30 -2.41 -27.27 -6.59
N THR A 31 -1.65 -26.50 -5.82
CA THR A 31 -1.34 -26.82 -4.42
C THR A 31 -2.30 -26.18 -3.43
N LYS A 32 -3.16 -25.27 -3.87
CA LYS A 32 -4.07 -24.45 -3.06
C LYS A 32 -3.32 -23.60 -2.03
N THR A 33 -2.23 -22.98 -2.48
CA THR A 33 -1.28 -22.26 -1.63
C THR A 33 -1.19 -20.81 -2.09
N TYR A 34 -1.28 -19.87 -1.14
CA TYR A 34 -0.88 -18.48 -1.35
C TYR A 34 0.63 -18.38 -1.19
N HIS A 35 1.28 -17.72 -2.13
CA HIS A 35 2.69 -17.40 -2.12
C HIS A 35 2.84 -15.89 -1.91
N LEU A 36 3.77 -15.52 -1.03
CA LEU A 36 4.17 -14.13 -0.84
C LEU A 36 5.68 -14.09 -0.65
N PHE A 37 6.32 -13.20 -1.38
CA PHE A 37 7.74 -12.93 -1.26
C PHE A 37 7.93 -11.60 -0.56
N TYR A 38 9.14 -11.32 -0.12
CA TYR A 38 9.51 -10.03 0.43
C TYR A 38 10.99 -9.78 0.17
N GLN A 39 11.33 -8.53 -0.09
CA GLN A 39 12.73 -8.11 -0.10
C GLN A 39 13.35 -8.31 1.29
N CYS A 40 14.57 -8.84 1.35
CA CYS A 40 15.31 -9.03 2.58
C CYS A 40 16.84 -8.87 2.40
N ASN A 41 17.52 -8.60 3.51
CA ASN A 41 18.97 -8.77 3.64
C ASN A 41 19.29 -10.05 4.41
N PRO A 42 19.66 -11.17 3.76
CA PRO A 42 19.93 -12.43 4.46
C PRO A 42 21.09 -12.37 5.45
N SER A 43 21.92 -11.33 5.40
CA SER A 43 23.14 -11.17 6.19
C SER A 43 23.01 -10.20 7.36
N GLY A 44 21.86 -9.54 7.55
CA GLY A 44 21.70 -8.58 8.64
C GLY A 44 20.35 -7.89 8.74
N CYS A 45 20.24 -6.99 9.72
CA CYS A 45 19.03 -6.19 10.00
C CYS A 45 19.07 -4.77 9.42
N GLU A 46 20.05 -4.51 8.56
CA GLU A 46 20.24 -3.24 7.86
C GLU A 46 20.01 -3.46 6.35
N TRP A 47 19.73 -2.39 5.62
CA TRP A 47 19.57 -2.47 4.16
C TRP A 47 20.84 -2.95 3.46
N GLY A 48 20.70 -3.85 2.48
CA GLY A 48 21.80 -4.35 1.65
C GLY A 48 21.56 -5.78 1.17
N ASN A 49 22.37 -6.26 0.21
CA ASN A 49 22.31 -7.62 -0.34
C ASN A 49 20.89 -8.08 -0.70
N MET A 50 20.15 -7.21 -1.40
CA MET A 50 18.71 -7.38 -1.56
C MET A 50 18.38 -8.69 -2.27
N SER A 51 17.64 -9.53 -1.56
CA SER A 51 17.26 -10.89 -1.94
C SER A 51 15.77 -11.07 -1.68
N TRP A 52 15.16 -12.14 -2.17
CA TRP A 52 13.75 -12.43 -1.86
C TRP A 52 13.63 -13.58 -0.87
N GLY A 53 13.05 -13.31 0.30
CA GLY A 53 12.49 -14.35 1.15
C GLY A 53 11.15 -14.85 0.58
N HIS A 54 10.75 -16.06 0.95
CA HIS A 54 9.51 -16.68 0.46
C HIS A 54 8.73 -17.32 1.61
N ILE A 55 7.46 -16.94 1.72
CA ILE A 55 6.49 -17.49 2.66
C ILE A 55 5.25 -17.98 1.93
N VAL A 56 4.62 -18.99 2.53
CA VAL A 56 3.40 -19.60 2.02
C VAL A 56 2.32 -19.65 3.09
N SER A 57 1.07 -19.62 2.65
CA SER A 57 -0.10 -19.70 3.52
C SER A 57 -1.27 -20.39 2.82
N HIS A 58 -2.22 -20.92 3.59
CA HIS A 58 -3.50 -21.42 3.08
C HIS A 58 -4.68 -20.47 3.42
N ASP A 59 -4.44 -19.47 4.26
CA ASP A 59 -5.46 -18.56 4.80
C ASP A 59 -5.08 -17.07 4.74
N MET A 60 -3.92 -16.72 4.16
CA MET A 60 -3.33 -15.37 4.08
C MET A 60 -2.95 -14.74 5.43
N LEU A 61 -3.09 -15.46 6.54
CA LEU A 61 -2.82 -14.94 7.89
C LEU A 61 -1.65 -15.67 8.55
N ARG A 62 -1.66 -16.99 8.46
CA ARG A 62 -0.65 -17.86 9.06
C ARG A 62 0.35 -18.20 7.97
N TRP A 63 1.51 -17.58 8.07
CA TRP A 63 2.59 -17.71 7.10
C TRP A 63 3.68 -18.63 7.64
N THR A 64 4.12 -19.56 6.80
CA THR A 64 5.30 -20.39 7.05
C THR A 64 6.35 -20.11 5.99
N GLN A 65 7.61 -20.07 6.41
CA GLN A 65 8.73 -19.96 5.47
C GLN A 65 8.72 -21.17 4.52
N ALA A 66 8.81 -20.93 3.21
CA ALA A 66 8.77 -21.99 2.22
C ALA A 66 10.09 -22.78 2.20
N ASP A 67 11.22 -22.06 2.23
CA ASP A 67 12.57 -22.59 2.42
C ASP A 67 13.37 -21.66 3.35
N PRO A 68 14.27 -22.18 4.20
CA PRO A 68 15.16 -21.36 5.03
C PRO A 68 16.04 -20.38 4.21
N SER A 69 16.38 -20.74 2.98
CA SER A 69 17.20 -19.93 2.07
C SER A 69 16.33 -18.93 1.30
N PRO A 70 16.89 -17.78 0.89
CA PRO A 70 16.20 -16.87 -0.02
C PRO A 70 15.81 -17.58 -1.33
N ALA A 71 14.61 -17.31 -1.84
CA ALA A 71 14.12 -17.84 -3.10
C ALA A 71 14.89 -17.26 -4.30
N LEU A 72 15.33 -16.00 -4.21
CA LEU A 72 16.17 -15.34 -5.20
C LEU A 72 17.30 -14.58 -4.51
N LEU A 73 18.53 -14.75 -5.02
CA LEU A 73 19.75 -14.09 -4.55
C LEU A 73 20.35 -13.24 -5.69
N PRO A 74 21.14 -12.18 -5.41
CA PRO A 74 21.91 -11.48 -6.42
C PRO A 74 23.14 -12.34 -6.84
N ASP A 75 22.96 -13.21 -7.82
CA ASP A 75 23.93 -14.25 -8.20
C ASP A 75 24.25 -14.27 -9.71
N GLN A 76 23.70 -13.33 -10.49
CA GLN A 76 23.96 -13.16 -11.91
C GLN A 76 24.56 -11.79 -12.20
N ALA A 77 25.27 -11.65 -13.31
CA ALA A 77 25.88 -10.38 -13.71
C ALA A 77 24.85 -9.24 -13.91
N TYR A 78 23.60 -9.58 -14.27
CA TYR A 78 22.53 -8.61 -14.50
C TYR A 78 21.81 -8.17 -13.21
N ASP A 79 21.98 -8.90 -12.10
CA ASP A 79 21.37 -8.58 -10.79
C ASP A 79 22.39 -8.53 -9.65
N ALA A 80 23.67 -8.38 -9.98
CA ALA A 80 24.80 -8.46 -9.05
C ALA A 80 24.78 -7.41 -7.92
N GLN A 81 23.89 -6.42 -7.99
CA GLN A 81 23.70 -5.39 -6.97
C GLN A 81 22.38 -5.52 -6.20
N GLY A 82 21.48 -6.42 -6.62
CA GLY A 82 20.26 -6.73 -5.88
C GLY A 82 19.14 -7.31 -6.73
N VAL A 83 18.31 -8.13 -6.08
CA VAL A 83 17.01 -8.59 -6.57
C VAL A 83 15.94 -7.71 -5.93
N PHE A 84 15.49 -6.70 -6.67
CA PHE A 84 14.53 -5.70 -6.18
C PHE A 84 13.08 -6.17 -6.45
N THR A 85 12.09 -5.31 -6.18
CA THR A 85 10.66 -5.69 -6.12
C THR A 85 10.16 -6.17 -7.47
N GLY A 86 9.06 -6.91 -7.44
CA GLY A 86 8.47 -7.54 -8.59
C GLY A 86 7.12 -8.18 -8.30
N CYS A 87 6.59 -8.88 -9.29
CA CYS A 87 5.21 -9.34 -9.29
C CYS A 87 5.09 -10.80 -9.73
N TRP A 88 3.91 -11.35 -9.48
CA TRP A 88 3.48 -12.61 -10.05
C TRP A 88 3.22 -12.44 -11.56
N ILE A 89 3.55 -13.44 -12.38
CA ILE A 89 3.14 -13.49 -13.79
C ILE A 89 2.03 -14.54 -13.92
N PRO A 90 0.84 -14.15 -14.43
CA PRO A 90 -0.26 -15.07 -14.69
C PRO A 90 0.17 -16.28 -15.55
N PRO A 91 -0.44 -17.46 -15.35
CA PRO A 91 -0.12 -18.64 -16.14
C PRO A 91 -0.45 -18.44 -17.62
N ALA A 92 0.37 -19.02 -18.49
CA ALA A 92 0.19 -18.94 -19.94
C ALA A 92 -1.15 -19.54 -20.38
N ALA A 93 -1.55 -20.65 -19.73
CA ALA A 93 -2.82 -21.33 -19.90
C ALA A 93 -3.26 -21.99 -18.59
N GLU A 94 -4.54 -22.35 -18.46
CA GLU A 94 -5.07 -23.04 -17.27
C GLU A 94 -4.38 -24.38 -16.97
N SER A 95 -3.80 -25.04 -17.99
CA SER A 95 -3.03 -26.28 -17.86
C SER A 95 -1.57 -26.05 -17.46
N ASP A 96 -1.08 -24.80 -17.52
CA ASP A 96 0.28 -24.47 -17.12
C ASP A 96 0.41 -24.65 -15.60
N ARG A 97 1.48 -25.34 -15.21
CA ARG A 97 1.82 -25.64 -13.81
C ARG A 97 3.09 -24.90 -13.39
N THR A 98 3.71 -24.16 -14.29
CA THR A 98 4.92 -23.38 -14.02
C THR A 98 4.51 -22.07 -13.36
N LEU A 99 4.96 -21.85 -12.13
CA LEU A 99 4.80 -20.57 -11.45
C LEU A 99 5.89 -19.63 -11.95
N ARG A 100 5.55 -18.35 -12.14
CA ARG A 100 6.48 -17.36 -12.69
C ARG A 100 6.38 -16.05 -11.92
N VAL A 101 7.54 -15.43 -11.71
CA VAL A 101 7.64 -14.10 -11.13
C VAL A 101 8.56 -13.24 -11.99
N ALA A 102 8.23 -11.97 -12.14
CA ALA A 102 9.12 -10.95 -12.68
C ALA A 102 9.71 -10.14 -11.51
N TYR A 103 10.93 -9.67 -11.63
CA TYR A 103 11.59 -8.82 -10.64
C TYR A 103 12.53 -7.83 -11.30
N SER A 104 12.89 -6.80 -10.54
CA SER A 104 13.88 -5.82 -10.95
C SER A 104 15.29 -6.36 -10.73
N SER A 105 16.04 -6.56 -11.81
CA SER A 105 17.42 -7.01 -11.78
C SER A 105 18.37 -5.81 -11.68
N VAL A 106 18.95 -5.58 -10.49
CA VAL A 106 19.80 -4.41 -10.25
C VAL A 106 21.26 -4.72 -10.54
N ARG A 107 21.82 -4.01 -11.51
CA ARG A 107 23.21 -4.17 -11.97
C ARG A 107 24.14 -3.10 -11.43
N GLN A 108 23.63 -1.91 -11.11
CA GLN A 108 24.44 -0.79 -10.63
C GLN A 108 23.72 -0.03 -9.52
N LEU A 109 24.45 0.28 -8.45
CA LEU A 109 24.04 1.14 -7.36
C LEU A 109 25.14 2.19 -7.08
N PRO A 110 24.84 3.31 -6.39
CA PRO A 110 23.50 3.75 -6.03
C PRO A 110 22.75 4.39 -7.21
N PHE A 111 21.42 4.32 -7.18
CA PHE A 111 20.55 5.21 -7.94
C PHE A 111 19.44 5.70 -7.02
N HIS A 112 19.02 6.94 -7.20
CA HIS A 112 17.91 7.54 -6.46
C HIS A 112 17.43 8.77 -7.23
N TRP A 113 16.14 9.10 -7.13
CA TRP A 113 15.55 10.23 -7.86
C TRP A 113 16.21 11.57 -7.51
N SER A 114 16.73 11.71 -6.28
CA SER A 114 17.38 12.94 -5.79
C SER A 114 18.85 13.07 -6.16
N THR A 115 19.46 12.05 -6.77
CA THR A 115 20.86 12.04 -7.19
C THR A 115 20.98 11.84 -8.70
N PRO A 116 20.47 12.78 -9.53
CA PRO A 116 20.61 12.68 -10.97
C PRO A 116 22.08 12.87 -11.40
N PRO A 117 22.48 12.30 -12.55
CA PRO A 117 21.66 11.50 -13.46
C PRO A 117 21.49 10.05 -12.99
N TYR A 118 20.34 9.44 -13.31
CA TYR A 118 20.17 7.99 -13.16
C TYR A 118 21.18 7.24 -14.03
N PRO A 119 21.96 6.28 -13.49
CA PRO A 119 22.93 5.56 -14.30
C PRO A 119 22.23 4.67 -15.33
N ARG A 120 22.59 4.79 -16.60
CA ARG A 120 21.93 4.02 -17.68
C ARG A 120 22.07 2.53 -17.46
N ASN A 121 20.97 1.79 -17.63
CA ASN A 121 20.88 0.34 -17.38
C ASN A 121 21.25 -0.06 -15.94
N ALA A 122 21.02 0.81 -14.95
CA ALA A 122 21.30 0.47 -13.55
C ALA A 122 20.38 -0.64 -13.02
N ALA A 123 19.13 -0.69 -13.50
CA ALA A 123 18.20 -1.77 -13.24
C ALA A 123 17.49 -2.19 -14.54
N GLY A 124 17.31 -3.49 -14.71
CA GLY A 124 16.48 -4.11 -15.74
C GLY A 124 15.38 -4.96 -15.13
N LEU A 125 14.79 -5.84 -15.93
CA LEU A 125 13.80 -6.82 -15.49
C LEU A 125 14.29 -8.24 -15.80
N ALA A 126 13.95 -9.17 -14.91
CA ALA A 126 14.27 -10.58 -15.06
C ALA A 126 13.10 -11.45 -14.58
N VAL A 127 13.06 -12.70 -15.05
CA VAL A 127 12.01 -13.68 -14.74
C VAL A 127 12.62 -14.88 -13.99
N ALA A 128 11.91 -15.39 -13.00
CA ALA A 128 12.23 -16.67 -12.35
C ALA A 128 11.02 -17.61 -12.39
N LEU A 129 11.32 -18.91 -12.42
CA LEU A 129 10.35 -19.98 -12.66
C LEU A 129 10.40 -20.99 -11.51
N SER A 130 9.25 -21.53 -11.15
CA SER A 130 9.15 -22.72 -10.31
C SER A 130 8.31 -23.79 -11.01
N ARG A 131 8.80 -25.04 -10.96
CA ARG A 131 8.13 -26.23 -11.55
C ARG A 131 7.76 -27.28 -10.50
N ASP A 132 7.95 -26.98 -9.22
CA ASP A 132 7.77 -27.90 -8.10
C ASP A 132 6.78 -27.40 -7.04
N GLY A 133 5.88 -26.49 -7.45
CA GLY A 133 4.87 -25.88 -6.58
C GLY A 133 5.41 -24.74 -5.73
N GLY A 134 6.43 -24.02 -6.21
CA GLY A 134 7.02 -22.87 -5.54
C GLY A 134 8.05 -23.23 -4.46
N ARG A 135 8.52 -24.48 -4.41
CA ARG A 135 9.54 -24.90 -3.42
C ARG A 135 10.92 -24.41 -3.83
N THR A 136 11.24 -24.46 -5.12
CA THR A 136 12.48 -23.92 -5.67
C THR A 136 12.20 -22.99 -6.84
N TRP A 137 13.09 -22.01 -7.01
CA TRP A 137 13.00 -20.98 -8.04
C TRP A 137 14.29 -20.94 -8.86
N THR A 138 14.17 -20.95 -10.18
CA THR A 138 15.29 -20.89 -11.11
C THR A 138 15.12 -19.68 -12.02
N LYS A 139 16.15 -18.84 -12.11
CA LYS A 139 16.18 -17.70 -13.03
C LYS A 139 16.15 -18.19 -14.48
N SER A 140 15.38 -17.52 -15.32
CA SER A 140 15.33 -17.85 -16.75
C SER A 140 16.71 -17.68 -17.39
N PRO A 141 17.14 -18.61 -18.28
CA PRO A 141 18.38 -18.46 -19.04
C PRO A 141 18.30 -17.33 -20.09
N ARG A 142 17.11 -16.77 -20.33
CA ARG A 142 16.91 -15.63 -21.24
C ARG A 142 17.02 -14.27 -20.56
N ASN A 143 17.27 -14.24 -19.25
CA ASN A 143 17.40 -12.99 -18.52
C ASN A 143 18.65 -12.19 -18.93
N PRO A 144 18.60 -10.84 -18.80
CA PRO A 144 17.42 -10.05 -18.43
C PRO A 144 16.43 -9.92 -19.61
N VAL A 145 15.12 -9.98 -19.32
CA VAL A 145 14.06 -9.81 -20.35
C VAL A 145 13.89 -8.35 -20.78
N VAL A 146 14.31 -7.41 -19.92
CA VAL A 146 14.47 -5.99 -20.26
C VAL A 146 15.81 -5.55 -19.66
N ALA A 147 16.73 -5.06 -20.49
CA ALA A 147 18.09 -4.74 -20.04
C ALA A 147 18.19 -3.44 -19.23
N GLY A 148 17.24 -2.52 -19.42
CA GLY A 148 17.24 -1.20 -18.80
C GLY A 148 16.08 -0.33 -19.29
N GLU A 149 16.07 0.92 -18.82
CA GLU A 149 15.10 1.93 -19.19
C GLU A 149 15.10 2.25 -20.71
N PRO A 150 13.97 2.73 -21.29
CA PRO A 150 13.86 3.01 -22.72
C PRO A 150 14.98 3.91 -23.26
N ALA A 151 15.39 3.64 -24.50
CA ALA A 151 16.47 4.39 -25.16
C ALA A 151 16.12 5.87 -25.30
N GLY A 152 17.07 6.75 -24.97
CA GLY A 152 16.90 8.20 -25.09
C GLY A 152 16.04 8.87 -24.02
N VAL A 153 15.52 8.12 -23.03
CA VAL A 153 14.68 8.67 -21.95
C VAL A 153 15.50 8.82 -20.67
N ALA A 154 15.71 10.05 -20.20
CA ALA A 154 16.32 10.28 -18.88
C ALA A 154 15.29 9.99 -17.78
N VAL A 155 15.47 8.89 -17.05
CA VAL A 155 14.54 8.46 -16.00
C VAL A 155 15.02 8.91 -14.62
N THR A 156 14.09 9.05 -13.66
CA THR A 156 14.41 9.20 -12.23
C THR A 156 14.53 7.87 -11.50
N GLY A 157 13.93 6.82 -12.09
CA GLY A 157 13.91 5.45 -11.61
C GLY A 157 13.30 4.53 -12.67
N PHE A 158 13.65 3.25 -12.61
CA PHE A 158 13.12 2.22 -13.51
C PHE A 158 13.18 0.86 -12.80
N ARG A 159 12.09 0.49 -12.12
CA ARG A 159 12.03 -0.71 -11.27
C ARG A 159 10.58 -1.14 -11.00
N ASP A 160 10.43 -2.21 -10.24
CA ASP A 160 9.20 -2.77 -9.67
C ASP A 160 8.17 -3.15 -10.75
N PRO A 161 8.44 -4.22 -11.54
CA PRO A 161 7.50 -4.67 -12.55
C PRO A 161 6.19 -5.14 -11.92
N PHE A 162 5.07 -4.82 -12.57
CA PHE A 162 3.75 -5.36 -12.28
C PHE A 162 3.08 -5.86 -13.55
N VAL A 163 2.64 -7.12 -13.57
CA VAL A 163 2.01 -7.75 -14.74
C VAL A 163 0.53 -7.93 -14.50
N THR A 164 -0.29 -7.54 -15.48
CA THR A 164 -1.74 -7.60 -15.40
C THR A 164 -2.36 -8.23 -16.64
N GLU A 165 -3.51 -8.88 -16.44
CA GLU A 165 -4.36 -9.44 -17.50
C GLU A 165 -5.43 -8.45 -17.97
N LEU A 166 -5.47 -7.25 -17.37
CA LEU A 166 -6.49 -6.26 -17.68
C LEU A 166 -6.38 -5.79 -19.14
N PRO A 167 -7.48 -5.80 -19.91
CA PRO A 167 -7.45 -5.34 -21.29
C PRO A 167 -7.22 -3.83 -21.35
N LEU A 168 -6.35 -3.41 -22.27
CA LEU A 168 -6.13 -2.00 -22.58
C LEU A 168 -6.90 -1.65 -23.86
N ILE A 169 -8.22 -1.52 -23.70
CA ILE A 169 -9.20 -1.49 -24.80
C ILE A 169 -8.79 -0.60 -25.99
N PRO A 170 -8.32 0.66 -25.80
CA PRO A 170 -7.95 1.49 -26.95
C PRO A 170 -6.80 0.88 -27.78
N TYR A 171 -5.79 0.33 -27.12
CA TYR A 171 -4.64 -0.30 -27.78
C TYR A 171 -4.97 -1.69 -28.34
N ASP A 172 -5.77 -2.49 -27.61
CA ASP A 172 -6.26 -3.78 -28.10
C ASP A 172 -7.06 -3.62 -29.40
N ALA A 173 -7.86 -2.55 -29.52
CA ALA A 173 -8.63 -2.24 -30.72
C ALA A 173 -7.72 -1.85 -31.90
N GLU A 174 -6.70 -1.03 -31.67
CA GLU A 174 -5.72 -0.64 -32.70
C GLU A 174 -4.92 -1.85 -33.20
N ARG A 175 -4.45 -2.71 -32.30
CA ARG A 175 -3.76 -3.96 -32.63
C ARG A 175 -4.61 -4.88 -33.52
N LYS A 176 -5.89 -5.04 -33.19
CA LYS A 176 -6.84 -5.81 -33.98
C LYS A 176 -7.00 -5.23 -35.38
N SER A 177 -7.12 -3.90 -35.49
CA SER A 177 -7.33 -3.22 -36.77
C SER A 177 -6.10 -3.25 -37.69
N SER A 178 -4.88 -3.25 -37.12
CA SER A 178 -3.62 -3.26 -37.88
C SER A 178 -3.20 -4.64 -38.40
N GLY A 179 -3.94 -5.71 -38.05
CA GLY A 179 -3.57 -7.09 -38.40
C GLY A 179 -2.28 -7.59 -37.73
N SER A 180 -1.83 -6.90 -36.68
CA SER A 180 -0.59 -7.21 -35.95
C SER A 180 -0.78 -8.22 -34.80
N GLU A 181 -1.86 -9.01 -34.82
CA GLU A 181 -2.19 -9.96 -33.76
C GLU A 181 -1.10 -11.03 -33.59
N ARG A 182 -0.29 -10.90 -32.52
CA ARG A 182 0.68 -11.92 -32.07
C ARG A 182 0.09 -12.89 -31.03
N GLY A 183 -1.23 -13.05 -31.00
CA GLY A 183 -1.94 -13.84 -29.99
C GLY A 183 -2.22 -13.06 -28.68
N PRO A 184 -2.67 -13.76 -27.62
CA PRO A 184 -3.00 -13.14 -26.33
C PRO A 184 -1.78 -12.50 -25.69
N VAL A 185 -1.98 -11.33 -25.09
CA VAL A 185 -0.91 -10.59 -24.39
C VAL A 185 -1.28 -10.29 -22.95
N LEU A 186 -0.24 -10.00 -22.17
CA LEU A 186 -0.31 -9.39 -20.86
C LEU A 186 0.29 -7.98 -20.97
N TYR A 187 0.02 -7.16 -19.96
CA TYR A 187 0.60 -5.83 -19.85
C TYR A 187 1.51 -5.75 -18.64
N GLY A 188 2.74 -5.26 -18.84
CA GLY A 188 3.71 -4.99 -17.79
C GLY A 188 3.80 -3.49 -17.52
N LEU A 189 3.83 -3.11 -16.25
CA LEU A 189 4.13 -1.77 -15.79
C LEU A 189 5.52 -1.79 -15.16
N VAL A 190 6.34 -0.77 -15.40
CA VAL A 190 7.59 -0.54 -14.68
C VAL A 190 7.54 0.85 -14.06
N SER A 191 7.68 0.91 -12.74
CA SER A 191 7.56 2.13 -11.94
C SER A 191 8.79 3.03 -12.10
N GLY A 192 8.56 4.34 -12.11
CA GLY A 192 9.63 5.30 -12.21
C GLY A 192 9.16 6.74 -12.41
N GLY A 193 9.92 7.49 -13.19
CA GLY A 193 9.61 8.85 -13.59
C GLY A 193 10.55 9.30 -14.70
N ILE A 194 10.20 10.39 -15.35
CA ILE A 194 11.00 11.01 -16.41
C ILE A 194 11.54 12.32 -15.85
N GLN A 195 12.86 12.46 -15.91
CA GLN A 195 13.56 13.65 -15.43
C GLN A 195 12.98 14.91 -16.10
N ASP A 196 12.73 15.95 -15.30
CA ASP A 196 12.15 17.23 -15.72
C ASP A 196 10.71 17.17 -16.26
N CYS A 197 10.05 16.00 -16.23
CA CYS A 197 8.63 15.86 -16.58
C CYS A 197 7.77 15.53 -15.35
N GLY A 198 8.01 14.36 -14.74
CA GLY A 198 7.18 13.87 -13.65
C GLY A 198 7.19 12.35 -13.51
N PRO A 199 6.47 11.82 -12.52
CA PRO A 199 6.40 10.39 -12.27
C PRO A 199 5.54 9.68 -13.33
N THR A 200 5.84 8.42 -13.61
CA THR A 200 5.03 7.59 -14.51
C THR A 200 5.27 6.11 -14.24
N VAL A 201 4.48 5.27 -14.88
CA VAL A 201 4.87 3.89 -15.19
C VAL A 201 5.17 3.77 -16.68
N PHE A 202 6.17 2.96 -17.03
CA PHE A 202 6.45 2.57 -18.41
C PHE A 202 5.65 1.31 -18.72
N LEU A 203 4.83 1.38 -19.76
CA LEU A 203 3.98 0.29 -20.19
C LEU A 203 4.73 -0.62 -21.16
N TYR A 204 4.53 -1.92 -21.00
CA TYR A 204 5.09 -2.98 -21.83
C TYR A 204 4.01 -3.95 -22.27
N GLU A 205 4.13 -4.43 -23.50
CA GLU A 205 3.39 -5.58 -23.99
C GLU A 205 4.23 -6.85 -23.80
N ILE A 206 3.58 -7.89 -23.26
CA ILE A 206 4.19 -9.17 -22.95
C ILE A 206 3.42 -10.26 -23.66
N ARG A 207 4.12 -11.18 -24.32
CA ARG A 207 3.49 -12.37 -24.90
C ARG A 207 3.04 -13.31 -23.80
N ARG A 208 1.75 -13.65 -23.76
CA ARG A 208 1.21 -14.52 -22.71
C ARG A 208 1.77 -15.95 -22.80
N ASP A 209 1.95 -16.44 -24.02
CA ASP A 209 2.48 -17.77 -24.31
C ASP A 209 4.00 -17.87 -24.05
N ASP A 210 4.70 -16.74 -24.06
CA ASP A 210 6.13 -16.68 -23.80
C ASP A 210 6.56 -15.41 -23.02
N PRO A 211 6.25 -15.33 -21.70
CA PRO A 211 6.52 -14.13 -20.90
C PRO A 211 8.01 -13.92 -20.57
N GLU A 212 8.86 -14.86 -20.96
CA GLU A 212 10.32 -14.84 -20.81
C GLU A 212 11.03 -14.30 -22.08
N GLU A 213 10.29 -14.00 -23.16
CA GLU A 213 10.80 -13.19 -24.28
C GLU A 213 10.99 -11.72 -23.86
N GLU A 214 11.65 -10.95 -24.72
CA GLU A 214 11.83 -9.51 -24.54
C GLU A 214 10.46 -8.79 -24.49
N TRP A 215 10.27 -7.96 -23.46
CA TRP A 215 9.04 -7.19 -23.31
C TRP A 215 9.07 -5.95 -24.20
N ARG A 216 8.01 -5.72 -24.96
CA ARG A 216 7.97 -4.60 -25.92
C ARG A 216 7.47 -3.34 -25.24
N CYS A 217 8.32 -2.32 -25.12
CA CYS A 217 7.92 -1.03 -24.55
C CYS A 217 6.87 -0.32 -25.42
N LEU A 218 5.78 0.13 -24.80
CA LEU A 218 4.71 0.93 -25.41
C LEU A 218 4.79 2.42 -25.03
N GLY A 219 5.72 2.79 -24.14
CA GLY A 219 5.92 4.16 -23.67
C GLY A 219 5.31 4.44 -22.28
N PRO A 220 5.32 5.71 -21.82
CA PRO A 220 4.76 6.07 -20.54
C PRO A 220 3.23 5.96 -20.55
N LEU A 221 2.67 5.38 -19.49
CA LEU A 221 1.22 5.24 -19.34
C LEU A 221 0.59 6.51 -18.78
N VAL A 222 1.28 7.25 -17.92
CA VAL A 222 0.72 8.41 -17.22
C VAL A 222 1.47 9.67 -17.60
N ASP A 223 0.71 10.74 -17.81
CA ASP A 223 1.25 12.08 -18.03
C ASP A 223 0.77 12.98 -16.88
N LEU A 224 1.59 13.05 -15.83
CA LEU A 224 1.38 13.93 -14.69
C LEU A 224 2.62 14.79 -14.46
N PRO A 225 2.47 16.09 -14.18
CA PRO A 225 3.61 16.92 -13.85
C PRO A 225 4.24 16.47 -12.54
N ALA A 226 5.55 16.70 -12.40
CA ALA A 226 6.25 16.53 -11.15
C ALA A 226 5.52 17.25 -10.00
N ARG A 227 5.35 16.53 -8.89
CA ARG A 227 4.70 16.97 -7.66
C ARG A 227 3.23 17.37 -7.82
N PHE A 228 2.53 16.78 -8.80
CA PHE A 228 1.10 16.96 -8.96
C PHE A 228 0.36 16.69 -7.65
N GLN A 229 -0.47 17.63 -7.21
CA GLN A 229 -1.24 17.53 -5.96
C GLN A 229 -2.61 18.20 -6.15
N PRO A 230 -3.66 17.43 -6.47
CA PRO A 230 -4.99 17.96 -6.74
C PRO A 230 -5.64 18.67 -5.55
N SER A 231 -5.36 18.19 -4.33
CA SER A 231 -5.89 18.77 -3.09
C SER A 231 -4.84 18.69 -1.98
N PRO A 232 -4.45 19.81 -1.35
CA PRO A 232 -3.53 19.79 -0.22
C PRO A 232 -4.03 18.97 0.98
N LYS A 233 -5.35 18.99 1.21
CA LYS A 233 -5.98 18.28 2.33
C LYS A 233 -6.23 16.82 1.99
N TRP A 234 -6.93 16.56 0.87
CA TRP A 234 -7.55 15.26 0.60
C TRP A 234 -6.76 14.37 -0.37
N SER A 235 -5.86 14.95 -1.16
CA SER A 235 -4.97 14.20 -2.04
C SER A 235 -3.56 14.15 -1.43
N GLY A 236 -2.84 13.07 -1.74
CA GLY A 236 -1.39 13.11 -1.63
C GLY A 236 -0.75 13.87 -2.78
N ASN A 237 0.55 14.09 -2.66
CA ASN A 237 1.38 14.57 -3.75
C ASN A 237 1.94 13.36 -4.51
N TYR A 238 1.81 13.35 -5.83
CA TYR A 238 2.24 12.22 -6.64
C TYR A 238 3.77 12.19 -6.86
N GLY A 239 4.53 13.12 -6.28
CA GLY A 239 5.99 13.08 -6.25
C GLY A 239 6.64 13.29 -7.63
N VAL A 240 7.88 12.83 -7.76
CA VAL A 240 8.65 12.90 -9.01
C VAL A 240 9.02 11.51 -9.54
N ASN A 241 8.98 10.49 -8.67
CA ASN A 241 9.29 9.10 -8.99
C ASN A 241 8.26 8.19 -8.33
N TRP A 242 7.84 7.13 -9.02
CA TRP A 242 7.00 6.09 -8.45
C TRP A 242 7.74 4.78 -8.21
N GLU A 243 7.20 4.02 -7.26
CA GLU A 243 7.60 2.67 -6.87
C GLU A 243 6.36 1.78 -6.75
N CYS A 244 6.55 0.48 -6.96
CA CYS A 244 5.52 -0.55 -6.73
C CYS A 244 4.14 -0.24 -7.32
N ALA A 245 4.09 0.36 -8.52
CA ALA A 245 2.82 0.75 -9.14
C ALA A 245 2.04 -0.48 -9.66
N ASN A 246 0.76 -0.58 -9.33
CA ASN A 246 -0.13 -1.69 -9.69
C ASN A 246 -1.40 -1.17 -10.37
N LEU A 247 -1.73 -1.72 -11.54
CA LEU A 247 -2.97 -1.41 -12.26
C LEU A 247 -4.04 -2.47 -11.97
N VAL A 248 -5.14 -2.05 -11.34
CA VAL A 248 -6.25 -2.93 -10.95
C VAL A 248 -7.57 -2.40 -11.51
N ALA A 249 -8.54 -3.30 -11.73
CA ALA A 249 -9.90 -2.94 -12.10
C ALA A 249 -10.84 -3.44 -11.00
N LEU A 250 -11.62 -2.53 -10.42
CA LEU A 250 -12.48 -2.83 -9.29
C LEU A 250 -13.94 -2.67 -9.69
N PRO A 251 -14.76 -3.73 -9.60
CA PRO A 251 -16.18 -3.65 -9.90
C PRO A 251 -16.99 -3.16 -8.68
N ALA A 252 -18.09 -2.46 -8.96
CA ALA A 252 -19.20 -2.24 -8.03
C ALA A 252 -20.52 -2.29 -8.82
N ASP A 253 -21.39 -3.22 -8.46
CA ASP A 253 -22.63 -3.52 -9.21
C ASP A 253 -22.32 -3.80 -10.71
N SER A 254 -22.84 -2.98 -11.62
CA SER A 254 -22.58 -3.08 -13.07
C SER A 254 -21.41 -2.21 -13.55
N GLU A 255 -20.73 -1.51 -12.63
CA GLU A 255 -19.69 -0.55 -12.95
C GLU A 255 -18.31 -1.09 -12.65
N VAL A 256 -17.31 -0.64 -13.42
CA VAL A 256 -15.90 -0.92 -13.18
C VAL A 256 -15.14 0.39 -13.24
N ARG A 257 -14.18 0.58 -12.34
CA ARG A 257 -13.19 1.66 -12.40
C ARG A 257 -11.79 1.08 -12.38
N HIS A 258 -10.88 1.74 -13.09
CA HIS A 258 -9.46 1.38 -13.08
C HIS A 258 -8.73 2.23 -12.06
N PHE A 259 -7.85 1.60 -11.29
CA PHE A 259 -7.05 2.25 -10.27
C PHE A 259 -5.57 1.94 -10.49
N LEU A 260 -4.74 2.94 -10.27
CA LEU A 260 -3.31 2.76 -10.03
C LEU A 260 -3.05 2.91 -8.52
N ILE A 261 -2.50 1.86 -7.91
CA ILE A 261 -1.96 1.90 -6.54
C ILE A 261 -0.45 2.10 -6.67
N LEU A 262 0.16 3.05 -5.94
CA LEU A 262 1.56 3.40 -6.16
C LEU A 262 2.21 4.01 -4.92
N GLY A 263 3.51 3.78 -4.75
CA GLY A 263 4.37 4.55 -3.86
C GLY A 263 4.89 5.78 -4.60
N ALA A 264 4.82 6.96 -3.97
CA ALA A 264 5.33 8.21 -4.52
C ALA A 264 6.53 8.72 -3.69
N GLU A 265 7.63 9.00 -4.38
CA GLU A 265 8.85 9.61 -3.83
C GLU A 265 9.10 11.01 -4.42
N GLY A 266 9.86 11.81 -3.68
CA GLY A 266 10.09 13.21 -4.03
C GLY A 266 8.84 14.06 -3.83
N ASP A 267 8.05 13.69 -2.84
CA ASP A 267 6.92 14.43 -2.29
C ASP A 267 7.41 15.74 -1.61
N VAL A 268 6.47 16.64 -1.30
CA VAL A 268 6.60 17.74 -0.34
C VAL A 268 6.16 17.22 1.02
N GLU A 269 7.04 17.29 2.02
CA GLU A 269 6.75 16.76 3.36
C GLU A 269 5.45 17.35 3.96
N LYS A 270 4.70 16.51 4.68
CA LYS A 270 3.42 16.88 5.30
C LYS A 270 3.63 18.02 6.31
N ASP A 271 2.72 18.98 6.33
CA ASP A 271 2.83 20.18 7.18
C ASP A 271 3.04 19.87 8.67
N HIS A 272 2.37 18.84 9.19
CA HIS A 272 2.49 18.45 10.59
C HIS A 272 3.86 17.83 10.91
N VAL A 273 4.47 17.11 9.96
CA VAL A 273 5.82 16.58 10.09
C VAL A 273 6.83 17.72 10.06
N CYS A 274 6.72 18.63 9.09
CA CYS A 274 7.54 19.85 9.03
C CYS A 274 7.43 20.71 10.30
N SER A 275 6.24 20.78 10.90
CA SER A 275 6.00 21.53 12.14
C SER A 275 6.64 20.83 13.34
N TYR A 276 6.52 19.51 13.40
CA TYR A 276 7.18 18.70 14.43
C TYR A 276 8.70 18.84 14.35
N GLU A 277 9.30 18.64 13.18
CA GLU A 277 10.76 18.76 12.98
C GLU A 277 11.31 20.13 13.36
N ARG A 278 10.55 21.21 13.10
CA ARG A 278 10.90 22.58 13.55
C ARG A 278 10.78 22.76 15.06
N SER A 279 9.83 22.08 15.71
CA SER A 279 9.59 22.18 17.15
C SER A 279 10.59 21.38 17.98
N VAL A 280 11.14 20.30 17.41
CA VAL A 280 12.17 19.50 18.04
C VAL A 280 13.52 20.12 17.70
N THR A 281 14.19 20.75 18.68
CA THR A 281 15.55 21.27 18.50
C THR A 281 16.51 20.12 18.20
N ALA A 282 16.72 19.78 16.92
CA ALA A 282 17.71 18.83 16.40
C ALA A 282 18.00 17.63 17.34
N ALA A 283 16.95 17.00 17.89
CA ALA A 283 17.12 15.87 18.77
C ALA A 283 17.62 14.67 17.94
N ALA A 284 18.40 13.79 18.57
CA ALA A 284 19.09 12.65 17.97
C ALA A 284 18.17 11.57 17.32
N ALA A 285 16.89 11.85 17.12
CA ALA A 285 15.94 10.95 16.48
C ALA A 285 16.06 11.05 14.94
N PRO A 286 15.94 9.92 14.23
CA PRO A 286 15.99 9.89 12.77
C PRO A 286 14.80 10.63 12.13
N SER A 287 15.05 11.30 11.01
CA SER A 287 13.99 11.81 10.13
C SER A 287 13.37 10.66 9.34
N ARG A 288 12.07 10.74 9.07
CA ARG A 288 11.38 9.80 8.18
C ARG A 288 11.73 10.07 6.73
N THR A 289 11.67 9.04 5.89
CA THR A 289 11.77 9.23 4.44
C THR A 289 10.49 9.89 3.94
N VAL A 290 10.63 10.98 3.16
CA VAL A 290 9.50 11.71 2.59
C VAL A 290 8.92 10.92 1.41
N ARG A 291 7.82 10.19 1.68
CA ARG A 291 7.12 9.34 0.70
C ARG A 291 5.65 9.16 1.08
N ALA A 292 4.83 8.75 0.11
CA ALA A 292 3.42 8.48 0.34
C ALA A 292 2.95 7.22 -0.40
N GLN A 293 2.13 6.41 0.25
CA GLN A 293 1.38 5.34 -0.42
C GLN A 293 0.04 5.88 -0.90
N LEU A 294 -0.11 6.00 -2.21
CA LEU A 294 -1.23 6.65 -2.87
C LEU A 294 -2.00 5.71 -3.78
N TRP A 295 -3.15 6.19 -4.22
CA TRP A 295 -3.89 5.63 -5.33
C TRP A 295 -4.47 6.73 -6.20
N MET A 296 -4.79 6.40 -7.44
CA MET A 296 -5.62 7.24 -8.32
C MET A 296 -6.54 6.38 -9.17
N SER A 297 -7.72 6.91 -9.46
CA SER A 297 -8.68 6.39 -10.43
C SER A 297 -8.59 7.21 -11.71
N GLY A 298 -8.89 6.56 -12.83
CA GLY A 298 -8.84 7.20 -14.12
C GLY A 298 -9.30 6.34 -15.28
N ARG A 299 -9.22 6.91 -16.48
CA ARG A 299 -9.64 6.25 -17.72
C ARG A 299 -8.46 5.93 -18.62
N LEU A 300 -8.52 4.76 -19.25
CA LEU A 300 -7.62 4.37 -20.32
C LEU A 300 -8.11 4.99 -21.63
N VAL A 301 -7.29 5.88 -22.21
CA VAL A 301 -7.58 6.60 -23.45
C VAL A 301 -6.48 6.35 -24.48
N ALA A 302 -6.79 6.51 -25.77
CA ALA A 302 -5.78 6.45 -26.82
C ALA A 302 -4.81 7.64 -26.70
N GLY A 303 -3.52 7.38 -26.82
CA GLY A 303 -2.48 8.39 -26.94
C GLY A 303 -2.38 8.91 -28.38
N GLY A 304 -1.92 10.16 -28.54
CA GLY A 304 -1.71 10.76 -29.86
C GLY A 304 -0.58 10.11 -30.69
N ASP A 305 0.17 9.20 -30.09
CA ASP A 305 1.28 8.44 -30.64
C ASP A 305 0.93 6.97 -30.98
N GLY A 306 -0.36 6.59 -30.91
CA GLY A 306 -0.81 5.19 -31.04
C GLY A 306 -0.58 4.36 -29.76
N GLY A 307 -0.17 5.00 -28.66
CA GLY A 307 -0.08 4.38 -27.35
C GLY A 307 -1.39 4.42 -26.57
N VAL A 308 -1.34 4.03 -25.30
CA VAL A 308 -2.43 4.23 -24.33
C VAL A 308 -1.96 5.15 -23.22
N ARG A 309 -2.88 5.96 -22.70
CA ARG A 309 -2.68 6.82 -21.54
C ARG A 309 -3.73 6.52 -20.47
N PHE A 310 -3.31 6.62 -19.22
CA PHE A 310 -4.19 6.61 -18.07
C PHE A 310 -4.41 8.05 -17.61
N GLN A 311 -5.60 8.58 -17.90
CA GLN A 311 -5.99 9.95 -17.55
C GLN A 311 -6.53 9.98 -16.12
N TYR A 312 -5.84 10.70 -15.24
CA TYR A 312 -6.26 10.95 -13.86
C TYR A 312 -7.65 11.57 -13.79
N GLU A 313 -8.49 11.10 -12.86
CA GLU A 313 -9.79 11.70 -12.55
C GLU A 313 -9.91 12.08 -11.08
N HIS A 314 -9.53 11.19 -10.16
CA HIS A 314 -9.58 11.42 -8.71
C HIS A 314 -8.58 10.50 -7.99
N GLY A 315 -8.26 10.78 -6.73
CA GLY A 315 -7.26 10.01 -6.00
C GLY A 315 -7.01 10.48 -4.57
N GLY A 316 -6.24 9.69 -3.83
CA GLY A 316 -6.01 9.89 -2.41
C GLY A 316 -4.92 8.99 -1.85
N TYR A 317 -4.86 8.91 -0.53
CA TYR A 317 -3.95 8.02 0.19
C TYR A 317 -4.56 6.63 0.28
N LEU A 318 -3.72 5.60 0.13
CA LEU A 318 -4.07 4.24 0.56
C LEU A 318 -3.81 4.08 2.07
N ASP A 319 -2.81 4.80 2.58
CA ASP A 319 -2.43 4.83 3.98
C ASP A 319 -1.82 6.19 4.33
N HIS A 320 -2.12 6.70 5.53
CA HIS A 320 -1.66 8.00 5.99
C HIS A 320 -0.43 7.94 6.91
N GLY A 321 -0.07 6.75 7.40
CA GLY A 321 1.09 6.50 8.26
C GLY A 321 2.32 6.06 7.46
N LEU A 322 3.04 5.09 8.02
CA LEU A 322 4.32 4.60 7.49
C LEU A 322 4.20 3.49 6.44
N TYR A 323 3.00 2.98 6.18
CA TYR A 323 2.78 1.91 5.21
C TYR A 323 3.26 2.33 3.82
N TYR A 324 4.01 1.46 3.15
CA TYR A 324 4.58 1.75 1.83
C TYR A 324 4.79 0.48 0.99
N ALA A 325 5.21 0.65 -0.26
CA ALA A 325 5.54 -0.42 -1.20
C ALA A 325 4.40 -1.44 -1.39
N ALA A 326 3.17 -0.95 -1.55
CA ALA A 326 2.00 -1.79 -1.78
C ALA A 326 2.18 -2.69 -3.00
N ASN A 327 1.84 -3.97 -2.86
CA ASN A 327 1.81 -4.92 -3.96
C ASN A 327 0.56 -5.80 -3.85
N SER A 328 -0.08 -6.06 -4.99
CA SER A 328 -1.43 -6.59 -5.04
C SER A 328 -1.56 -7.80 -5.97
N PHE A 329 -2.61 -8.58 -5.72
CA PHE A 329 -3.05 -9.61 -6.63
C PHE A 329 -4.57 -9.76 -6.55
N THR A 330 -5.19 -10.25 -7.62
CA THR A 330 -6.58 -10.70 -7.57
C THR A 330 -6.61 -12.16 -7.14
N ASP A 331 -7.25 -12.44 -6.01
CA ASP A 331 -7.43 -13.80 -5.52
C ASP A 331 -8.38 -14.56 -6.46
N PRO A 332 -7.89 -15.54 -7.24
CA PRO A 332 -8.72 -16.22 -8.25
C PRO A 332 -9.84 -17.06 -7.62
N ARG A 333 -9.78 -17.33 -6.31
CA ARG A 333 -10.84 -18.08 -5.61
C ARG A 333 -12.05 -17.22 -5.29
N THR A 334 -11.84 -15.93 -5.01
CA THR A 334 -12.86 -15.04 -4.47
C THR A 334 -13.15 -13.85 -5.37
N GLY A 335 -12.28 -13.55 -6.33
CA GLY A 335 -12.33 -12.35 -7.17
C GLY A 335 -11.96 -11.06 -6.43
N ARG A 336 -11.57 -11.14 -5.15
CA ARG A 336 -11.15 -9.97 -4.36
C ARG A 336 -9.74 -9.54 -4.77
N THR A 337 -9.50 -8.24 -4.78
CA THR A 337 -8.16 -7.69 -4.95
C THR A 337 -7.54 -7.47 -3.58
N ILE A 338 -6.47 -8.19 -3.28
CA ILE A 338 -5.77 -8.16 -2.00
C ILE A 338 -4.44 -7.42 -2.17
N VAL A 339 -4.13 -6.55 -1.21
CA VAL A 339 -2.92 -5.73 -1.18
C VAL A 339 -2.15 -6.01 0.10
N TYR A 340 -0.84 -6.21 -0.05
CA TYR A 340 0.13 -6.25 1.04
C TYR A 340 0.99 -4.99 0.97
N GLY A 341 1.45 -4.50 2.12
CA GLY A 341 2.44 -3.42 2.17
C GLY A 341 3.47 -3.66 3.26
N TRP A 342 4.47 -2.80 3.28
CA TRP A 342 5.56 -2.81 4.24
C TRP A 342 5.38 -1.68 5.27
N ILE A 343 5.67 -2.00 6.53
CA ILE A 343 5.77 -1.06 7.64
C ILE A 343 7.26 -0.96 8.03
N PRO A 344 7.92 0.18 7.73
CA PRO A 344 9.32 0.43 8.09
C PRO A 344 9.50 0.69 9.59
N GLU A 345 10.72 0.54 10.08
CA GLU A 345 11.11 0.95 11.45
C GLU A 345 12.03 2.18 11.45
N GLU A 346 11.75 3.15 10.58
CA GLU A 346 12.55 4.38 10.38
C GLU A 346 12.53 5.32 11.60
N ASP A 347 11.59 5.14 12.52
CA ASP A 347 11.49 5.94 13.75
C ASP A 347 12.49 5.51 14.85
N LEU A 348 13.24 4.41 14.63
CA LEU A 348 14.19 3.86 15.61
C LEU A 348 15.62 4.37 15.38
N PRO A 349 16.41 4.61 16.44
CA PRO A 349 17.77 5.11 16.29
C PRO A 349 18.71 4.07 15.62
N PRO A 350 19.83 4.52 15.02
CA PRO A 350 20.79 3.64 14.38
C PRO A 350 21.25 2.48 15.28
N GLY A 351 21.32 1.27 14.71
CA GLY A 351 21.72 0.05 15.42
C GLY A 351 20.65 -0.55 16.35
N ALA A 352 19.46 0.07 16.48
CA ALA A 352 18.33 -0.52 17.20
C ALA A 352 17.92 -1.85 16.55
N ALA A 353 17.81 -1.88 15.23
CA ALA A 353 17.52 -3.07 14.44
C ALA A 353 18.49 -4.22 14.71
N THR A 354 19.80 -3.93 14.67
CA THR A 354 20.85 -4.92 14.97
C THR A 354 20.72 -5.50 16.39
N LYS A 355 20.41 -4.69 17.40
CA LYS A 355 20.18 -5.17 18.78
C LYS A 355 18.90 -6.00 18.90
N LYS A 356 17.87 -5.64 18.12
CA LYS A 356 16.54 -6.26 18.11
C LYS A 356 16.52 -7.59 17.35
N GLY A 357 17.40 -7.73 16.35
CA GLY A 357 17.53 -8.92 15.51
C GLY A 357 16.50 -9.03 14.36
N TRP A 358 15.76 -7.96 14.08
CA TRP A 358 14.84 -7.84 12.94
C TRP A 358 14.57 -6.36 12.62
N ASN A 359 14.14 -6.08 11.39
CA ASN A 359 13.78 -4.74 10.95
C ASN A 359 12.70 -4.80 9.85
N GLY A 360 11.64 -4.02 10.02
CA GLY A 360 10.49 -3.98 9.12
C GLY A 360 9.48 -5.10 9.37
N SER A 361 8.26 -4.87 8.90
CA SER A 361 7.16 -5.84 8.97
C SER A 361 6.25 -5.72 7.74
N LEU A 362 5.58 -6.81 7.36
CA LEU A 362 4.46 -6.70 6.40
C LEU A 362 3.18 -6.33 7.16
N ALA A 363 2.45 -5.35 6.64
CA ALA A 363 1.13 -4.97 7.12
C ALA A 363 0.14 -6.14 7.01
N VAL A 364 -0.97 -6.09 7.75
CA VAL A 364 -2.04 -7.06 7.53
C VAL A 364 -2.58 -6.93 6.09
N PRO A 365 -2.95 -8.04 5.43
CA PRO A 365 -3.52 -7.96 4.09
C PRO A 365 -4.82 -7.16 4.10
N ARG A 366 -4.95 -6.28 3.10
CA ARG A 366 -6.13 -5.44 2.89
C ARG A 366 -6.84 -5.86 1.61
N GLU A 367 -8.16 -5.92 1.65
CA GLU A 367 -8.98 -5.95 0.45
C GLU A 367 -9.23 -4.52 -0.02
N ILE A 368 -8.95 -4.26 -1.29
CA ILE A 368 -9.38 -3.04 -1.97
C ILE A 368 -10.56 -3.33 -2.90
N PHE A 369 -11.53 -2.42 -2.92
CA PHE A 369 -12.76 -2.57 -3.67
C PHE A 369 -13.30 -1.20 -4.10
N LEU A 370 -14.17 -1.16 -5.11
CA LEU A 370 -14.87 0.07 -5.47
C LEU A 370 -16.00 0.31 -4.46
N LEU A 371 -15.84 1.31 -3.60
CA LEU A 371 -16.85 1.66 -2.60
C LEU A 371 -17.90 2.56 -3.25
N ARG A 372 -19.15 2.11 -3.21
CA ARG A 372 -20.32 2.84 -3.68
C ARG A 372 -21.21 3.24 -2.52
N ILE A 373 -21.45 4.54 -2.37
CA ILE A 373 -22.31 5.11 -1.32
C ILE A 373 -23.41 5.93 -2.00
N PRO A 374 -24.63 5.38 -2.14
CA PRO A 374 -25.73 6.07 -2.78
C PRO A 374 -26.32 7.14 -1.86
N ARG A 375 -27.06 8.09 -2.45
CA ARG A 375 -27.90 9.06 -1.72
C ARG A 375 -27.16 9.93 -0.70
N VAL A 376 -25.92 10.30 -1.00
CA VAL A 376 -25.10 11.23 -0.21
C VAL A 376 -25.53 12.66 -0.50
N VAL A 377 -25.80 13.43 0.56
CA VAL A 377 -26.25 14.83 0.47
C VAL A 377 -25.24 15.82 1.07
N GLY A 378 -24.25 15.33 1.81
CA GLY A 378 -23.22 16.16 2.41
C GLY A 378 -22.14 15.34 3.10
N ALA A 379 -21.11 16.04 3.57
CA ALA A 379 -20.08 15.52 4.46
C ALA A 379 -20.13 16.30 5.79
N LEU A 380 -19.30 15.90 6.77
CA LEU A 380 -19.38 16.42 8.13
C LEU A 380 -19.13 17.94 8.19
N ARG A 381 -18.09 18.42 7.49
CA ARG A 381 -17.74 19.84 7.40
C ARG A 381 -17.37 20.26 5.97
N SER A 382 -16.54 19.49 5.28
CA SER A 382 -16.08 19.84 3.94
C SER A 382 -17.24 19.78 2.92
N ALA A 383 -17.18 20.61 1.90
CA ALA A 383 -18.10 20.45 0.77
C ALA A 383 -17.70 19.21 -0.03
N LEU A 384 -18.68 18.43 -0.52
CA LEU A 384 -18.42 17.16 -1.20
C LEU A 384 -17.45 17.32 -2.38
N GLN A 385 -17.59 18.41 -3.15
CA GLN A 385 -16.77 18.72 -4.32
C GLN A 385 -15.30 19.01 -3.99
N ASP A 386 -14.98 19.35 -2.74
CA ASP A 386 -13.60 19.65 -2.31
C ASP A 386 -12.87 18.36 -1.87
N ILE A 387 -13.59 17.25 -1.72
CA ILE A 387 -13.07 15.96 -1.28
C ILE A 387 -12.56 15.19 -2.51
N SER A 388 -11.32 15.47 -2.89
CA SER A 388 -10.71 14.96 -4.13
C SER A 388 -10.70 13.45 -4.37
N PRO A 389 -10.78 12.54 -3.38
CA PRO A 389 -10.88 11.11 -3.63
C PRO A 389 -12.24 10.67 -4.20
N PHE A 390 -13.28 11.52 -4.13
CA PHE A 390 -14.63 11.15 -4.53
C PHE A 390 -14.90 11.42 -6.02
N GLU A 391 -15.45 10.42 -6.69
CA GLU A 391 -16.26 10.62 -7.90
C GLU A 391 -17.71 10.87 -7.45
N LEU A 392 -18.24 12.06 -7.75
CA LEU A 392 -19.62 12.44 -7.45
C LEU A 392 -20.50 12.23 -8.68
N ARG A 393 -21.52 11.40 -8.54
CA ARG A 393 -22.51 11.16 -9.60
C ARG A 393 -23.89 11.60 -9.14
N PRO A 394 -24.54 12.57 -9.80
CA PRO A 394 -25.91 12.93 -9.48
C PRO A 394 -26.83 11.71 -9.54
N GLU A 395 -27.77 11.63 -8.59
CA GLU A 395 -28.78 10.57 -8.62
C GLU A 395 -29.71 10.73 -9.86
N PRO A 396 -30.17 9.62 -10.46
CA PRO A 396 -30.98 9.66 -11.68
C PRO A 396 -32.42 10.15 -11.45
N ASP A 397 -32.83 10.38 -10.20
CA ASP A 397 -34.18 10.83 -9.82
C ASP A 397 -34.41 12.33 -10.04
N GLY A 398 -33.40 13.07 -10.53
CA GLY A 398 -33.48 14.49 -10.84
C GLY A 398 -33.16 15.41 -9.66
N ASP A 399 -32.83 14.87 -8.49
CA ASP A 399 -32.32 15.66 -7.37
C ASP A 399 -30.85 16.04 -7.62
N THR A 400 -30.61 17.32 -7.91
CA THR A 400 -29.26 17.83 -8.20
C THR A 400 -28.36 17.96 -6.97
N ASN A 401 -28.91 17.77 -5.76
CA ASN A 401 -28.18 17.91 -4.49
C ASN A 401 -27.92 16.55 -3.81
N THR A 402 -28.26 15.45 -4.47
CA THR A 402 -28.02 14.10 -3.97
C THR A 402 -27.13 13.35 -4.95
N PHE A 403 -26.08 12.71 -4.41
CA PHE A 403 -25.05 12.04 -5.20
C PHE A 403 -24.90 10.58 -4.78
N THR A 404 -24.64 9.71 -5.75
CA THR A 404 -23.87 8.50 -5.52
C THR A 404 -22.39 8.88 -5.47
N VAL A 405 -21.71 8.57 -4.37
CA VAL A 405 -20.26 8.71 -4.21
C VAL A 405 -19.59 7.39 -4.57
N LEU A 406 -18.56 7.45 -5.42
CA LEU A 406 -17.66 6.34 -5.71
C LEU A 406 -16.24 6.70 -5.25
N THR A 407 -15.55 5.77 -4.58
CA THR A 407 -14.17 5.94 -4.11
C THR A 407 -13.47 4.59 -3.92
N LEU A 408 -12.17 4.58 -3.61
CA LEU A 408 -11.47 3.36 -3.22
C LEU A 408 -11.88 2.97 -1.79
N GLY A 409 -12.54 1.83 -1.67
CA GLY A 409 -12.76 1.16 -0.40
C GLY A 409 -11.54 0.34 -0.01
N VAL A 410 -11.14 0.42 1.27
CA VAL A 410 -10.04 -0.35 1.84
C VAL A 410 -10.54 -0.97 3.14
N ARG A 411 -10.32 -2.27 3.34
CA ARG A 411 -10.61 -2.94 4.60
C ARG A 411 -9.61 -4.05 4.87
N PRO A 412 -9.31 -4.40 6.13
CA PRO A 412 -8.59 -5.62 6.44
C PRO A 412 -9.33 -6.84 5.89
N VAL A 413 -8.60 -7.89 5.49
CA VAL A 413 -9.24 -9.12 5.00
C VAL A 413 -10.17 -9.73 6.04
N ALA A 414 -11.33 -10.24 5.59
CA ALA A 414 -12.34 -10.83 6.45
C ALA A 414 -11.82 -12.05 7.24
N GLU A 415 -10.81 -12.72 6.71
CA GLU A 415 -10.11 -13.84 7.32
C GLU A 415 -9.58 -13.51 8.72
N LEU A 416 -9.24 -12.24 9.03
CA LEU A 416 -8.78 -11.83 10.35
C LEU A 416 -9.74 -12.23 11.49
N ALA A 417 -11.02 -12.44 11.18
CA ALA A 417 -11.98 -13.00 12.13
C ALA A 417 -11.51 -14.34 12.74
N GLN A 418 -10.74 -15.16 12.01
CA GLN A 418 -10.18 -16.42 12.51
C GLN A 418 -9.15 -16.22 13.64
N LEU A 419 -8.49 -15.06 13.71
CA LEU A 419 -7.61 -14.73 14.84
C LEU A 419 -8.43 -14.38 16.08
N ARG A 420 -9.64 -13.82 15.91
CA ARG A 420 -10.56 -13.48 17.01
C ARG A 420 -11.12 -14.73 17.68
N GLU A 421 -11.40 -15.77 16.90
CA GLU A 421 -11.88 -17.07 17.40
C GLU A 421 -10.86 -17.74 18.34
N ALA A 422 -9.56 -17.49 18.11
CA ALA A 422 -8.49 -17.96 18.97
C ALA A 422 -8.25 -17.07 20.20
N SER A 423 -8.96 -15.95 20.35
CA SER A 423 -8.77 -15.04 21.49
C SER A 423 -9.39 -15.61 22.77
N HIS A 424 -8.58 -15.71 23.82
CA HIS A 424 -9.01 -16.15 25.14
C HIS A 424 -9.70 -15.04 25.96
N HIS A 425 -9.59 -13.78 25.53
CA HIS A 425 -10.11 -12.63 26.25
C HIS A 425 -10.85 -11.70 25.30
N GLN A 426 -12.13 -11.47 25.60
CA GLN A 426 -12.99 -10.54 24.87
C GLN A 426 -13.66 -9.61 25.88
N HIS A 427 -13.81 -8.35 25.49
CA HIS A 427 -14.53 -7.35 26.25
C HIS A 427 -15.47 -6.63 25.29
N SER A 428 -16.71 -6.42 25.71
CA SER A 428 -17.71 -5.70 24.94
C SER A 428 -18.47 -4.77 25.87
N ALA A 429 -18.69 -3.54 25.40
CA ALA A 429 -19.45 -2.53 26.10
C ALA A 429 -20.31 -1.78 25.08
N THR A 430 -21.55 -1.47 25.44
CA THR A 430 -22.48 -0.68 24.64
C THR A 430 -22.86 0.59 25.40
N ASP A 431 -23.39 1.57 24.67
CA ASP A 431 -24.02 2.78 25.25
C ASP A 431 -23.10 3.56 26.20
N ILE A 432 -21.81 3.62 25.86
CA ILE A 432 -20.84 4.46 26.56
C ILE A 432 -21.10 5.92 26.19
N ALA A 433 -21.83 6.62 27.05
CA ALA A 433 -21.92 8.08 26.99
C ALA A 433 -20.63 8.70 27.55
N LEU A 434 -20.02 9.61 26.78
CA LEU A 434 -18.97 10.48 27.27
C LEU A 434 -19.62 11.65 28.04
N PRO A 435 -19.14 12.02 29.24
CA PRO A 435 -19.77 13.07 30.04
C PRO A 435 -19.75 14.43 29.34
N GLU A 436 -20.79 15.24 29.60
CA GLU A 436 -20.74 16.69 29.34
C GLU A 436 -19.66 17.32 30.24
N SER A 437 -19.10 18.44 29.79
CA SER A 437 -17.71 18.90 29.94
C SER A 437 -17.06 19.06 31.33
N ASP A 438 -17.67 18.65 32.44
CA ASP A 438 -17.36 19.33 33.71
C ASP A 438 -16.57 18.51 34.76
N SER A 439 -16.31 17.21 34.59
CA SER A 439 -15.37 16.54 35.52
C SER A 439 -14.77 15.19 35.14
N ILE A 440 -15.30 14.45 34.15
CA ILE A 440 -14.71 13.17 33.74
C ILE A 440 -14.62 13.12 32.21
N THR A 441 -13.49 13.56 31.65
CA THR A 441 -13.23 13.58 30.21
C THR A 441 -12.84 12.22 29.63
N ARG A 442 -12.79 11.17 30.46
CA ARG A 442 -12.26 9.85 30.09
C ARG A 442 -13.00 8.75 30.84
N ARG A 443 -13.29 7.65 30.16
CA ARG A 443 -13.87 6.46 30.77
C ARG A 443 -12.98 5.25 30.52
N GLY A 444 -12.59 4.56 31.58
CA GLY A 444 -11.89 3.27 31.45
C GLY A 444 -12.82 2.26 30.78
N ILE A 445 -12.33 1.62 29.72
CA ILE A 445 -13.09 0.63 28.95
C ILE A 445 -12.61 -0.77 29.34
N CYS A 446 -11.35 -1.10 29.05
CA CYS A 446 -10.75 -2.37 29.41
C CYS A 446 -9.27 -2.21 29.76
N HIS A 447 -8.69 -3.24 30.37
CA HIS A 447 -7.26 -3.37 30.60
C HIS A 447 -6.78 -4.71 30.04
N THR A 448 -5.62 -4.70 29.38
CA THR A 448 -4.96 -5.92 28.90
C THR A 448 -3.46 -5.85 29.18
N ARG A 449 -2.86 -7.02 29.42
CA ARG A 449 -1.40 -7.17 29.50
C ARG A 449 -0.80 -7.66 28.19
N SER A 450 -1.63 -8.07 27.22
CA SER A 450 -1.17 -8.48 25.90
C SER A 450 -0.73 -7.25 25.11
N THR A 451 0.39 -7.36 24.40
CA THR A 451 0.82 -6.37 23.40
C THR A 451 0.14 -6.57 22.04
N SER A 452 -0.58 -7.69 21.88
CA SER A 452 -1.32 -8.04 20.67
C SER A 452 -2.82 -8.08 20.99
N TRP A 453 -3.60 -7.18 20.40
CA TRP A 453 -5.04 -7.05 20.60
C TRP A 453 -5.70 -6.28 19.46
N GLU A 454 -7.03 -6.37 19.39
CA GLU A 454 -7.86 -5.62 18.46
C GLU A 454 -8.93 -4.85 19.23
N LEU A 455 -9.20 -3.62 18.80
CA LEU A 455 -10.31 -2.79 19.27
C LEU A 455 -11.20 -2.45 18.08
N THR A 456 -12.50 -2.66 18.22
CA THR A 456 -13.51 -2.20 17.27
C THR A 456 -14.51 -1.31 17.99
N ALA A 457 -14.76 -0.11 17.47
CA ALA A 457 -15.70 0.84 18.03
C ALA A 457 -16.59 1.47 16.97
N THR A 458 -17.83 1.77 17.33
CA THR A 458 -18.77 2.57 16.53
C THR A 458 -19.23 3.74 17.38
N VAL A 459 -18.95 4.95 16.92
CA VAL A 459 -19.14 6.20 17.66
C VAL A 459 -20.14 7.07 16.92
N THR A 460 -21.17 7.53 17.62
CA THR A 460 -22.11 8.53 17.08
C THR A 460 -21.56 9.92 17.40
N ILE A 461 -21.40 10.75 16.38
CA ILE A 461 -20.88 12.11 16.54
C ILE A 461 -22.05 13.08 16.73
N GLY A 462 -22.18 13.64 17.93
CA GLY A 462 -23.16 14.68 18.23
C GLY A 462 -22.72 16.06 17.75
N ALA A 463 -23.66 16.99 17.56
CA ALA A 463 -23.41 18.33 17.00
C ALA A 463 -22.37 19.17 17.79
N GLY A 464 -22.22 18.93 19.09
CA GLY A 464 -21.24 19.61 19.94
C GLY A 464 -19.88 18.91 20.05
N CYS A 465 -19.72 17.71 19.51
CA CYS A 465 -18.48 16.95 19.59
C CYS A 465 -17.37 17.64 18.79
N GLN A 466 -16.27 17.99 19.45
CA GLN A 466 -15.08 18.55 18.79
C GLN A 466 -14.07 17.44 18.46
N GLU A 467 -13.86 16.53 19.40
CA GLU A 467 -12.91 15.44 19.30
C GLU A 467 -13.39 14.23 20.11
N VAL A 468 -13.11 13.03 19.60
CA VAL A 468 -13.35 11.76 20.30
C VAL A 468 -12.27 10.76 19.95
N GLY A 469 -11.92 9.87 20.87
CA GLY A 469 -10.84 8.90 20.63
C GLY A 469 -10.54 7.97 21.79
N PHE A 470 -9.37 7.36 21.73
CA PHE A 470 -8.90 6.36 22.70
C PHE A 470 -7.50 6.70 23.20
N HIS A 471 -7.29 6.56 24.51
CA HIS A 471 -5.96 6.40 25.09
C HIS A 471 -5.59 4.92 25.07
N LEU A 472 -4.46 4.60 24.45
CA LEU A 472 -3.96 3.25 24.20
C LEU A 472 -2.57 3.08 24.82
N ARG A 473 -2.16 1.82 25.04
CA ARG A 473 -0.82 1.42 25.53
C ARG A 473 -0.31 2.30 26.68
N HIS A 474 -1.17 2.59 27.63
CA HIS A 474 -0.88 3.56 28.68
C HIS A 474 -0.50 2.93 30.01
N ASN A 475 0.27 3.66 30.83
CA ASN A 475 0.50 3.29 32.23
C ASN A 475 -0.59 3.88 33.15
N ALA A 476 -0.54 3.53 34.44
CA ALA A 476 -1.61 3.86 35.40
C ALA A 476 -1.79 5.37 35.62
N ASP A 477 -0.71 6.15 35.51
CA ASP A 477 -0.71 7.61 35.69
C ASP A 477 -0.80 8.39 34.37
N LEU A 478 -0.90 7.70 33.22
CA LEU A 478 -0.92 8.29 31.88
C LEU A 478 0.30 9.17 31.58
N SER A 479 1.46 8.90 32.19
CA SER A 479 2.74 9.51 31.79
C SER A 479 3.33 8.85 30.53
N THR A 480 2.86 7.66 30.16
CA THR A 480 3.15 7.00 28.89
C THR A 480 1.84 6.59 28.26
N PHE A 481 1.58 6.97 27.01
CA PHE A 481 0.39 6.61 26.25
C PHE A 481 0.55 6.87 24.75
N VAL A 482 -0.34 6.28 23.95
CA VAL A 482 -0.63 6.69 22.57
C VAL A 482 -2.09 7.11 22.50
N THR A 483 -2.42 8.14 21.73
CA THR A 483 -3.81 8.53 21.49
C THR A 483 -4.17 8.39 20.03
N VAL A 484 -5.35 7.82 19.77
CA VAL A 484 -5.97 7.84 18.44
C VAL A 484 -7.25 8.66 18.56
N THR A 485 -7.29 9.82 17.91
CA THR A 485 -8.41 10.76 17.99
C THR A 485 -8.94 11.09 16.61
N PHE A 486 -10.25 11.31 16.54
CA PHE A 486 -10.94 11.90 15.40
C PHE A 486 -11.43 13.29 15.79
N SER A 487 -10.97 14.31 15.08
CA SER A 487 -11.42 15.69 15.23
C SER A 487 -12.56 15.97 14.24
N ALA A 488 -13.77 16.15 14.76
CA ALA A 488 -14.95 16.54 13.96
C ALA A 488 -14.87 17.99 13.46
N ALA A 489 -14.02 18.82 14.10
CA ALA A 489 -13.79 20.21 13.69
C ALA A 489 -12.90 20.31 12.45
N THR A 490 -11.86 19.48 12.37
CA THR A 490 -10.87 19.51 11.28
C THR A 490 -11.05 18.39 10.26
N GLU A 491 -11.90 17.40 10.55
CA GLU A 491 -12.07 16.17 9.76
C GLU A 491 -10.73 15.45 9.59
N THR A 492 -10.09 15.12 10.72
CA THR A 492 -8.75 14.51 10.75
C THR A 492 -8.70 13.43 11.81
N ILE A 493 -8.09 12.30 11.48
CA ILE A 493 -7.65 11.29 12.45
C ILE A 493 -6.18 11.55 12.77
N VAL A 494 -5.85 11.54 14.06
CA VAL A 494 -4.48 11.74 14.56
C VAL A 494 -4.10 10.57 15.47
N VAL A 495 -2.93 9.99 15.20
CA VAL A 495 -2.22 9.10 16.12
C VAL A 495 -1.10 9.91 16.76
N ASP A 496 -1.34 10.37 17.98
CA ASP A 496 -0.35 11.12 18.76
C ASP A 496 0.50 10.18 19.61
N ARG A 497 1.81 10.28 19.39
CA ARG A 497 2.85 9.40 19.93
C ARG A 497 3.87 10.13 20.81
N HIS A 498 3.64 11.40 21.16
CA HIS A 498 4.60 12.22 21.92
C HIS A 498 4.99 11.58 23.27
N ALA A 499 4.04 10.91 23.93
CA ALA A 499 4.22 10.22 25.20
C ALA A 499 4.30 8.68 25.05
N SER A 500 4.52 8.15 23.84
CA SER A 500 4.50 6.70 23.58
C SER A 500 5.58 5.92 24.34
N ASN A 501 6.70 6.58 24.66
CA ASN A 501 7.80 6.03 25.43
C ASN A 501 8.69 7.17 25.98
N THR A 502 9.61 6.84 26.88
CA THR A 502 10.55 7.81 27.50
C THR A 502 11.88 7.95 26.77
N ASP A 503 12.13 7.18 25.71
CA ASP A 503 13.39 7.22 24.96
C ASP A 503 13.43 8.47 24.07
N PRO A 504 14.38 9.40 24.27
CA PRO A 504 14.48 10.61 23.45
C PRO A 504 15.06 10.35 22.05
N ALA A 505 15.62 9.16 21.79
CA ALA A 505 16.22 8.82 20.50
C ALA A 505 15.21 8.20 19.51
N VAL A 506 13.99 7.89 19.95
CA VAL A 506 12.90 7.42 19.09
C VAL A 506 12.13 8.62 18.55
N ASN A 507 11.89 8.65 17.24
CA ASN A 507 11.06 9.66 16.61
C ASN A 507 9.60 9.48 17.07
N LYS A 508 8.99 10.56 17.57
CA LYS A 508 7.62 10.57 18.11
C LYS A 508 6.69 11.50 17.33
N CYS A 509 7.03 11.77 16.07
CA CYS A 509 6.23 12.61 15.20
C CYS A 509 4.80 12.08 15.06
N PRO A 510 3.81 12.99 15.01
CA PRO A 510 2.50 12.84 14.41
C PRO A 510 2.33 11.73 13.38
N ASP A 511 1.29 10.90 13.46
CA ASP A 511 0.67 10.42 12.21
C ASP A 511 -0.73 11.02 12.09
N ALA A 512 -1.06 11.61 10.95
CA ALA A 512 -2.36 12.27 10.73
C ALA A 512 -2.84 12.16 9.28
N GLY A 513 -4.16 12.02 9.12
CA GLY A 513 -4.81 11.96 7.82
C GLY A 513 -6.23 12.52 7.85
N PRO A 514 -6.69 13.18 6.77
CA PRO A 514 -8.07 13.65 6.68
C PRO A 514 -9.06 12.46 6.70
N PHE A 515 -10.20 12.65 7.34
CA PHE A 515 -11.29 11.67 7.37
C PHE A 515 -12.60 12.42 7.59
N THR A 516 -13.64 12.13 6.80
CA THR A 516 -14.97 12.74 7.00
C THR A 516 -16.04 11.68 7.24
N LEU A 517 -17.22 12.15 7.65
CA LEU A 517 -18.43 11.36 7.78
C LEU A 517 -19.47 11.91 6.81
N LEU A 518 -20.08 11.04 6.01
CA LEU A 518 -21.09 11.38 5.03
C LEU A 518 -22.49 11.43 5.65
N THR A 519 -23.27 12.41 5.20
CA THR A 519 -24.71 12.48 5.45
C THR A 519 -25.42 11.86 4.26
N THR A 520 -26.29 10.87 4.54
CA THR A 520 -27.10 10.18 3.54
C THR A 520 -28.58 10.44 3.77
N ARG A 521 -29.36 10.41 2.68
CA ARG A 521 -30.81 10.58 2.72
C ARG A 521 -31.51 9.25 2.40
N ASP A 522 -32.41 8.80 3.27
CA ASP A 522 -33.18 7.58 3.03
C ASP A 522 -34.32 7.77 2.01
N ALA A 523 -35.13 6.73 1.80
CA ALA A 523 -36.26 6.76 0.87
C ALA A 523 -37.42 7.66 1.35
N GLU A 524 -37.52 7.88 2.66
CA GLU A 524 -38.52 8.77 3.26
C GLU A 524 -38.05 10.24 3.32
N GLY A 525 -36.84 10.52 2.83
CA GLY A 525 -36.25 11.86 2.81
C GLY A 525 -35.57 12.27 4.11
N ARG A 526 -35.38 11.34 5.06
CA ARG A 526 -34.70 11.64 6.32
C ARG A 526 -33.19 11.56 6.12
N GLU A 527 -32.50 12.57 6.64
CA GLU A 527 -31.05 12.66 6.58
C GLU A 527 -30.42 12.07 7.84
N SER A 528 -29.32 11.33 7.65
CA SER A 528 -28.56 10.75 8.75
C SER A 528 -27.06 10.85 8.48
N LEU A 529 -26.34 11.37 9.46
CA LEU A 529 -24.88 11.34 9.48
C LEU A 529 -24.42 9.92 9.81
N GLU A 530 -23.46 9.41 9.05
CA GLU A 530 -22.88 8.10 9.34
C GLU A 530 -22.17 8.07 10.69
N LYS A 531 -22.06 6.88 11.26
CA LYS A 531 -21.33 6.67 12.52
C LYS A 531 -19.85 6.46 12.20
N LEU A 532 -18.98 7.09 12.99
CA LEU A 532 -17.54 6.84 12.93
C LEU A 532 -17.26 5.39 13.37
N ARG A 533 -16.68 4.60 12.48
CA ARG A 533 -16.25 3.23 12.77
C ARG A 533 -14.72 3.21 12.84
N ILE A 534 -14.20 2.74 13.97
CA ILE A 534 -12.76 2.65 14.22
C ILE A 534 -12.42 1.18 14.48
N GLN A 535 -11.39 0.67 13.81
CA GLN A 535 -10.81 -0.63 14.07
C GLN A 535 -9.32 -0.45 14.26
N ILE A 536 -8.78 -0.85 15.41
CA ILE A 536 -7.36 -0.68 15.75
C ILE A 536 -6.76 -2.05 16.05
N LEU A 537 -5.68 -2.39 15.36
CA LEU A 537 -4.86 -3.57 15.57
C LEU A 537 -3.56 -3.14 16.25
N SER A 538 -3.34 -3.63 17.47
CA SER A 538 -2.04 -3.50 18.16
C SER A 538 -1.33 -4.83 18.09
N ASP A 539 -0.06 -4.84 17.70
CA ASP A 539 0.76 -6.05 17.65
C ASP A 539 2.23 -5.78 17.97
N GLY A 540 2.60 -5.98 19.23
CA GLY A 540 3.95 -5.65 19.68
C GLY A 540 4.17 -4.14 19.61
N ASP A 541 5.01 -3.69 18.69
CA ASP A 541 5.28 -2.27 18.45
C ASP A 541 4.50 -1.66 17.27
N ILE A 542 3.70 -2.46 16.57
CA ILE A 542 2.86 -2.00 15.45
C ILE A 542 1.48 -1.57 15.98
N LEU A 543 1.00 -0.43 15.48
CA LEU A 543 -0.37 0.03 15.63
C LEU A 543 -0.89 0.37 14.23
N GLU A 544 -1.92 -0.35 13.78
CA GLU A 544 -2.58 -0.15 12.48
C GLU A 544 -4.07 0.11 12.74
N GLY A 545 -4.70 1.07 12.05
CA GLY A 545 -6.12 1.36 12.28
C GLY A 545 -6.78 2.31 11.31
#